data_AF-A0AAV0T7V7-F1
#
_entry.id   AF-A0AAV0T7V7-F1
#
_cell.length_a   1.000
_cell.length_b   1.000
_cell.length_c   1.000
_cell.angle_alpha   90.00
_cell.angle_beta   90.00
_cell.angle_gamma   90.00
#
_symmetry.space_group_name_H-M   'P 1'
#
loop_
_entity.id
_entity.type
_entity.pdbx_description
1 polymer ?
#
loop_
_entity_poly.entity_id
_entity_poly.type
_entity_poly.pdbx_seq_one_letter_code
_entity_poly.pdbx_strand_id
1 'polypeptide(L)'
;MGAKQSRVAMSEPVSELRSEDIHEGETRASIRFTPALIDQINGTHEASDTAEQKAVGLNPQQQAIMKKQLQMAYAKGADDYRKKVEVELQQQKQAATSVPSLVQQAQFAKEQEERENQRVEQLVVEINKKKYRAPLRDVQCSREREACLQCYRDKQSDVLKCKEVADAFVRCARQNTEKFIGEN
;
A
#
# COMPACT_ATOMS: atom_id res chain seq x y z
N MET A 1 -19.77 14.56 -33.30
CA MET A 1 -19.38 15.54 -32.26
C MET A 1 -20.16 15.21 -30.99
N GLY A 2 -19.65 14.58 -29.93
CA GLY A 2 -18.33 14.06 -29.61
C GLY A 2 -18.46 12.92 -28.60
N ALA A 3 -17.55 11.95 -28.69
CA ALA A 3 -17.42 10.86 -27.75
C ALA A 3 -16.67 11.33 -26.50
N LYS A 4 -17.16 10.99 -25.31
CA LYS A 4 -16.34 11.00 -24.09
C LYS A 4 -16.31 9.59 -23.52
N GLN A 5 -15.23 8.88 -23.84
CA GLN A 5 -14.84 7.64 -23.20
C GLN A 5 -14.40 7.99 -21.76
N SER A 6 -15.11 7.44 -20.76
CA SER A 6 -14.66 7.46 -19.37
C SER A 6 -13.67 6.32 -19.19
N ARG A 7 -12.37 6.63 -19.21
CA ARG A 7 -11.28 5.66 -19.01
C ARG A 7 -11.03 5.53 -17.51
N VAL A 8 -11.60 4.50 -16.88
CA VAL A 8 -11.12 4.01 -15.59
C VAL A 8 -9.89 3.15 -15.90
N ALA A 9 -8.70 3.69 -15.65
CA ALA A 9 -7.46 2.92 -15.69
C ALA A 9 -7.20 2.36 -14.29
N MET A 10 -7.49 1.08 -14.10
CA MET A 10 -6.97 0.27 -12.99
C MET A 10 -6.56 -1.08 -13.55
N SER A 11 -5.27 -1.28 -13.71
CA SER A 11 -4.61 -2.60 -13.65
C SER A 11 -3.10 -2.41 -13.76
N GLU A 12 -2.41 -2.57 -12.64
CA GLU A 12 -1.22 -3.42 -12.60
C GLU A 12 -1.01 -3.90 -11.15
N PRO A 13 -1.13 -5.22 -10.90
CA PRO A 13 -0.67 -5.85 -9.69
C PRO A 13 0.51 -6.76 -10.03
N VAL A 14 1.74 -6.43 -9.64
CA VAL A 14 2.78 -7.46 -9.47
C VAL A 14 3.68 -7.08 -8.31
N SER A 15 3.57 -7.89 -7.26
CA SER A 15 4.55 -8.07 -6.22
C SER A 15 5.89 -8.48 -6.82
N GLU A 16 6.96 -7.75 -6.51
CA GLU A 16 8.30 -8.33 -6.43
C GLU A 16 9.13 -7.53 -5.41
N LEU A 17 8.87 -7.82 -4.14
CA LEU A 17 9.87 -7.71 -3.10
C LEU A 17 10.80 -8.91 -3.26
N ARG A 18 11.95 -8.70 -3.90
CA ARG A 18 13.12 -9.55 -3.68
C ARG A 18 14.34 -8.71 -3.33
N SER A 19 14.91 -9.12 -2.22
CA SER A 19 16.16 -8.69 -1.61
C SER A 19 17.37 -8.98 -2.51
N GLU A 20 18.47 -8.34 -2.13
CA GLU A 20 19.86 -8.53 -2.57
C GLU A 20 20.27 -7.64 -3.75
N ASP A 21 20.93 -6.51 -3.44
CA ASP A 21 22.35 -6.38 -3.75
C ASP A 21 22.97 -5.21 -2.98
N ILE A 22 23.79 -5.59 -1.99
CA ILE A 22 24.82 -4.76 -1.40
C ILE A 22 25.92 -4.68 -2.45
N HIS A 23 25.94 -3.60 -3.24
CA HIS A 23 27.13 -3.19 -3.93
C HIS A 23 27.50 -1.78 -3.49
N GLU A 24 28.56 -1.72 -2.70
CA GLU A 24 29.38 -0.54 -2.47
C GLU A 24 29.75 0.07 -3.83
N GLY A 25 28.94 1.03 -4.29
CA GLY A 25 29.33 1.90 -5.38
C GLY A 25 30.35 2.89 -4.84
N GLU A 26 31.64 2.61 -5.05
CA GLU A 26 32.68 3.64 -4.97
C GLU A 26 32.18 4.88 -5.71
N THR A 27 32.01 5.98 -4.99
CA THR A 27 31.67 7.28 -5.56
C THR A 27 32.86 7.77 -6.38
N ARG A 28 32.94 7.34 -7.64
CA ARG A 28 33.99 7.77 -8.56
C ARG A 28 33.71 9.19 -9.05
N ALA A 29 34.35 10.17 -8.40
CA ALA A 29 34.40 11.53 -8.89
C ALA A 29 35.46 11.63 -10.00
N SER A 30 35.03 11.93 -11.24
CA SER A 30 35.94 12.22 -12.35
C SER A 30 36.15 13.73 -12.47
N ILE A 31 37.34 14.21 -12.12
CA ILE A 31 37.73 15.61 -12.32
C ILE A 31 38.28 15.75 -13.75
N ARG A 32 37.67 16.63 -14.56
CA ARG A 32 38.20 16.98 -15.88
C ARG A 32 39.11 18.20 -15.74
N PHE A 33 40.41 17.99 -15.91
CA PHE A 33 41.37 19.09 -15.93
C PHE A 33 41.35 19.80 -17.29
N THR A 34 41.29 21.13 -17.28
CA THR A 34 41.49 21.93 -18.48
C THR A 34 42.98 21.98 -18.83
N PRO A 35 43.35 22.14 -20.11
CA PRO A 35 44.76 22.24 -20.52
C PRO A 35 45.54 23.31 -19.71
N ALA A 36 44.90 24.44 -19.41
CA ALA A 36 45.50 25.49 -18.58
C ALA A 36 45.80 25.06 -17.13
N LEU A 37 44.99 24.16 -16.55
CA LEU A 37 45.27 23.61 -15.21
C LEU A 37 46.38 22.57 -15.26
N ILE A 38 46.46 21.79 -16.34
CA ILE A 38 47.54 20.82 -16.58
C ILE A 38 48.88 21.54 -16.74
N ASP A 39 48.90 22.67 -17.47
CA ASP A 39 50.08 23.51 -17.63
C ASP A 39 50.52 24.17 -16.31
N GLN A 40 49.58 24.51 -15.42
CA GLN A 40 49.92 24.98 -14.06
C GLN A 40 50.53 23.87 -13.20
N ILE A 41 49.98 22.66 -13.24
CA ILE A 41 50.48 21.52 -12.45
C ILE A 41 51.87 21.08 -12.95
N ASN A 42 52.07 21.05 -14.27
CA ASN A 42 53.35 20.69 -14.86
C ASN A 42 54.38 21.83 -14.75
N GLY A 43 53.94 23.09 -14.86
CA GLY A 43 54.78 24.28 -14.68
C GLY A 43 55.22 24.51 -13.23
N THR A 44 54.54 23.91 -12.24
CA THR A 44 54.96 23.97 -10.84
C THR A 44 56.16 23.08 -10.49
N HIS A 45 56.59 22.18 -11.38
CA HIS A 45 57.79 21.35 -11.13
C HIS A 45 59.10 22.07 -11.44
N GLU A 46 59.15 22.96 -12.43
CA GLU A 46 60.37 23.75 -12.72
C GLU A 46 60.56 24.91 -11.72
N ALA A 47 59.51 25.29 -10.99
CA ALA A 47 59.59 26.25 -9.89
C ALA A 47 59.89 25.61 -8.51
N SER A 48 59.92 24.27 -8.40
CA SER A 48 60.24 23.61 -7.12
C SER A 48 61.72 23.39 -6.88
N ASP A 49 62.55 23.35 -7.93
CA ASP A 49 63.99 23.08 -7.79
C ASP A 49 64.83 24.30 -7.40
N THR A 50 64.20 25.48 -7.26
CA THR A 50 64.81 26.67 -6.62
C THR A 50 64.16 27.06 -5.29
N ALA A 51 63.31 26.18 -4.74
CA ALA A 51 62.68 26.38 -3.42
C ALA A 51 63.15 25.38 -2.35
N GLU A 52 64.22 24.61 -2.60
CA GLU A 52 64.95 23.99 -1.49
C GLU A 52 65.83 25.05 -0.82
N GLN A 53 65.59 25.21 0.50
CA GLN A 53 66.29 26.07 1.47
C GLN A 53 65.67 27.45 1.80
N LYS A 54 64.36 27.46 2.08
CA LYS A 54 63.85 28.14 3.29
C LYS A 54 62.90 27.25 4.09
N ALA A 55 63.32 26.03 4.38
CA ALA A 55 62.80 25.32 5.55
C ALA A 55 63.35 26.03 6.80
N VAL A 56 62.57 26.98 7.34
CA VAL A 56 62.75 27.43 8.72
C VAL A 56 62.61 26.19 9.58
N GLY A 57 63.73 25.62 10.02
CA GLY A 57 63.75 24.48 10.93
C GLY A 57 62.96 24.85 12.17
N LEU A 58 61.80 24.19 12.37
CA LEU A 58 61.02 24.32 13.59
C LEU A 58 61.93 23.97 14.77
N ASN A 59 62.13 24.93 15.67
CA ASN A 59 62.90 24.76 16.90
C ASN A 59 62.37 23.51 17.66
N PRO A 60 63.19 22.68 18.32
CA PRO A 60 62.74 21.42 18.93
C PRO A 60 61.57 21.59 19.92
N GLN A 61 61.49 22.75 20.60
CA GLN A 61 60.35 23.13 21.43
C GLN A 61 59.03 23.23 20.65
N GLN A 62 59.06 23.75 19.43
CA GLN A 62 57.88 23.97 18.59
C GLN A 62 57.35 22.64 18.05
N GLN A 63 58.23 21.68 17.72
CA GLN A 63 57.84 20.32 17.38
C GLN A 63 57.20 19.58 18.57
N ALA A 64 57.71 19.76 19.79
CA ALA A 64 57.15 19.15 20.98
C ALA A 64 55.73 19.68 21.29
N ILE A 65 55.52 21.00 21.13
CA ILE A 65 54.19 21.62 21.29
C ILE A 65 53.20 21.08 20.25
N MET A 66 53.61 20.98 18.98
CA MET A 66 52.76 20.42 17.93
C MET A 66 52.41 18.95 18.18
N LYS A 67 53.39 18.12 18.56
CA LYS A 67 53.13 16.71 18.91
C LYS A 67 52.15 16.58 20.07
N LYS A 68 52.28 17.43 21.09
CA LYS A 68 51.36 17.45 22.24
C LYS A 68 49.95 17.88 21.83
N GLN A 69 49.82 18.91 20.98
CA GLN A 69 48.53 19.32 20.43
C GLN A 69 47.88 18.22 19.58
N LEU A 70 48.66 17.54 18.74
CA LEU A 70 48.17 16.43 17.92
C LEU A 70 47.65 15.27 18.77
N GLN A 71 48.38 14.90 19.82
CA GLN A 71 47.93 13.87 20.77
C GLN A 71 46.65 14.25 21.51
N MET A 72 46.55 15.52 21.95
CA MET A 72 45.33 16.02 22.60
C MET A 72 44.12 16.03 21.65
N ALA A 73 44.33 16.41 20.38
CA ALA A 73 43.28 16.37 19.37
C ALA A 73 42.78 14.93 19.11
N TYR A 74 43.70 13.96 19.05
CA TYR A 74 43.34 12.55 18.89
C TYR A 74 42.56 12.00 20.08
N ALA A 75 43.02 12.27 21.31
CA ALA A 75 42.31 11.86 22.52
C ALA A 75 40.90 12.46 22.59
N LYS A 76 40.77 13.76 22.30
CA LYS A 76 39.46 14.42 22.27
C LYS A 76 38.54 13.85 21.19
N GLY A 77 39.07 13.54 20.00
CA GLY A 77 38.29 12.91 18.93
C GLY A 77 37.78 11.52 19.31
N ALA A 78 38.60 10.73 20.02
CA ALA A 78 38.20 9.43 20.53
C ALA A 78 37.08 9.53 21.58
N ASP A 79 37.17 10.51 22.48
CA ASP A 79 36.13 10.75 23.50
C ASP A 79 34.82 11.26 22.90
N ASP A 80 34.91 12.19 21.93
CA ASP A 80 33.76 12.72 21.23
C ASP A 80 33.05 11.62 20.43
N TYR A 81 33.81 10.69 19.82
CA TYR A 81 33.23 9.53 19.15
C TYR A 81 32.50 8.60 20.13
N ARG A 82 33.12 8.28 21.28
CA ARG A 82 32.48 7.44 22.32
C ARG A 82 31.16 8.05 22.81
N LYS A 83 31.15 9.36 23.07
CA LYS A 83 29.94 10.08 23.49
C LYS A 83 28.86 10.06 22.42
N LYS A 84 29.22 10.23 21.15
CA LYS A 84 28.26 10.14 20.03
C LYS A 84 27.61 8.75 19.99
N VAL A 85 28.41 7.69 20.09
CA VAL A 85 27.90 6.31 20.11
C VAL A 85 26.98 6.07 21.31
N GLU A 86 27.32 6.56 22.51
CA GLU A 86 26.45 6.45 23.68
C GLU A 86 25.12 7.19 23.51
N VAL A 87 25.14 8.40 22.94
CA VAL A 87 23.92 9.18 22.67
C VAL A 87 23.04 8.50 21.63
N GLU A 88 23.62 7.98 20.54
CA GLU A 88 22.88 7.22 19.52
C GLU A 88 22.27 5.95 20.11
N LEU A 89 23.01 5.23 20.96
CA LEU A 89 22.50 4.04 21.64
C LEU A 89 21.36 4.38 22.62
N GLN A 90 21.47 5.51 23.34
CA GLN A 90 20.40 5.99 24.21
C GLN A 90 19.16 6.42 23.41
N GLN A 91 19.33 7.10 22.26
CA GLN A 91 18.23 7.45 21.37
C GLN A 91 17.55 6.20 20.78
N GLN A 92 18.31 5.18 20.37
CA GLN A 92 17.73 3.91 19.91
C GLN A 92 16.96 3.20 21.02
N LYS A 93 17.47 3.18 22.25
CA LYS A 93 16.76 2.62 23.41
C LYS A 93 15.46 3.38 23.70
N GLN A 94 15.47 4.71 23.61
CA GLN A 94 14.28 5.54 23.79
C GLN A 94 13.25 5.34 22.66
N ALA A 95 13.72 5.19 21.41
CA ALA A 95 12.86 4.88 20.26
C ALA A 95 12.24 3.48 20.38
N ALA A 96 12.99 2.48 20.88
CA ALA A 96 12.47 1.14 21.14
C ALA A 96 11.39 1.11 22.24
N THR A 97 11.45 2.03 23.21
CA THR A 97 10.38 2.20 24.21
C THR A 97 9.17 3.00 23.71
N SER A 98 9.27 3.68 22.56
CA SER A 98 8.17 4.45 21.96
C SER A 98 7.30 3.67 20.98
N VAL A 99 7.60 2.38 20.75
CA VAL A 99 6.68 1.50 20.00
C VAL A 99 5.42 1.34 20.87
N PRO A 100 4.25 1.87 20.46
CA PRO A 100 3.02 1.65 21.21
C PRO A 100 2.85 0.13 21.35
N SER A 101 2.58 -0.32 22.57
CA SER A 101 2.36 -1.74 22.86
C SER A 101 1.45 -2.33 21.78
N LEU A 102 1.82 -3.48 21.21
CA LEU A 102 1.03 -4.18 20.19
C LEU A 102 -0.45 -4.30 20.58
N VAL A 103 -0.73 -4.34 21.89
CA VAL A 103 -2.08 -4.33 22.47
C VAL A 103 -2.83 -3.02 22.21
N GLN A 104 -2.18 -1.86 22.39
CA GLN A 104 -2.78 -0.54 22.12
C GLN A 104 -3.03 -0.35 20.62
N GLN A 105 -2.09 -0.80 19.78
CA GLN A 105 -2.28 -0.75 18.33
C GLN A 105 -3.44 -1.65 17.88
N ALA A 106 -3.56 -2.85 18.45
CA ALA A 106 -4.69 -3.75 18.19
C ALA A 106 -6.04 -3.18 18.67
N GLN A 107 -6.06 -2.51 19.83
CA GLN A 107 -7.26 -1.83 20.33
C GLN A 107 -7.71 -0.70 19.40
N PHE A 108 -6.78 0.15 18.97
CA PHE A 108 -7.08 1.23 18.04
C PHE A 108 -7.55 0.71 16.68
N ALA A 109 -6.93 -0.36 16.18
CA ALA A 109 -7.35 -1.00 14.94
C ALA A 109 -8.79 -1.55 15.02
N LYS A 110 -9.15 -2.21 16.13
CA LYS A 110 -10.52 -2.69 16.37
C LYS A 110 -11.53 -1.55 16.44
N GLU A 111 -11.19 -0.46 17.13
CA GLU A 111 -12.07 0.69 17.25
C GLU A 111 -12.29 1.38 15.88
N GLN A 112 -11.25 1.43 15.03
CA GLN A 112 -11.41 1.91 13.66
C GLN A 112 -12.28 0.97 12.82
N GLU A 113 -12.07 -0.34 12.91
CA GLU A 113 -12.89 -1.33 12.21
C GLU A 113 -14.38 -1.19 12.58
N GLU A 114 -14.69 -1.04 13.86
CA GLU A 114 -16.07 -0.90 14.33
C GLU A 114 -16.73 0.38 13.80
N ARG A 115 -16.00 1.52 13.80
CA ARG A 115 -16.50 2.78 13.24
C ARG A 115 -16.76 2.69 11.74
N GLU A 116 -15.88 2.05 10.99
CA GLU A 116 -16.07 1.88 9.55
C GLU A 116 -17.20 0.90 9.23
N ASN A 117 -17.33 -0.18 10.00
CA ASN A 117 -18.47 -1.09 9.88
C ASN A 117 -19.80 -0.37 10.09
N GLN A 118 -19.91 0.49 11.11
CA GLN A 118 -21.11 1.29 11.33
C GLN A 118 -21.41 2.24 10.16
N ARG A 119 -20.38 2.85 9.54
CA ARG A 119 -20.54 3.71 8.35
C ARG A 119 -21.04 2.92 7.15
N VAL A 120 -20.48 1.74 6.92
CA VAL A 120 -20.89 0.85 5.83
C VAL A 120 -22.33 0.41 6.03
N GLU A 121 -22.73 0.01 7.24
CA GLU A 121 -24.11 -0.37 7.55
C GLU A 121 -25.09 0.77 7.28
N GLN A 122 -24.79 1.99 7.74
CA GLN A 122 -25.62 3.17 7.47
C GLN A 122 -25.76 3.43 5.96
N LEU A 123 -24.65 3.34 5.22
CA LEU A 123 -24.65 3.51 3.78
C LEU A 123 -25.45 2.43 3.06
N VAL A 124 -25.36 1.17 3.51
CA VAL A 124 -26.16 0.05 2.97
C VAL A 124 -27.64 0.28 3.20
N VAL A 125 -28.04 0.75 4.40
CA VAL A 125 -29.43 1.09 4.69
C VAL A 125 -29.91 2.24 3.80
N GLU A 126 -29.10 3.28 3.62
CA GLU A 126 -29.44 4.42 2.77
C GLU A 126 -29.57 4.01 1.30
N ILE A 127 -28.64 3.20 0.79
CA ILE A 127 -28.69 2.63 -0.56
C ILE A 127 -29.92 1.75 -0.72
N ASN A 128 -30.23 0.89 0.26
CA ASN A 128 -31.41 0.04 0.20
C ASN A 128 -32.72 0.84 0.23
N LYS A 129 -32.76 1.99 0.93
CA LYS A 129 -33.89 2.92 0.89
C LYS A 129 -34.02 3.63 -0.46
N LYS A 130 -32.89 4.02 -1.06
CA LYS A 130 -32.84 4.71 -2.36
C LYS A 130 -33.13 3.77 -3.53
N LYS A 131 -32.78 2.49 -3.41
CA LYS A 131 -33.11 1.48 -4.40
C LYS A 131 -34.57 1.09 -4.25
N TYR A 132 -35.37 1.40 -5.26
CA TYR A 132 -36.72 0.86 -5.37
C TYR A 132 -36.65 -0.68 -5.41
N ARG A 133 -37.09 -1.32 -4.33
CA ARG A 133 -37.44 -2.75 -4.37
C ARG A 133 -38.89 -2.84 -4.79
N ALA A 134 -39.12 -3.29 -6.03
CA ALA A 134 -40.45 -3.69 -6.46
C ALA A 134 -41.01 -4.69 -5.43
N PRO A 135 -42.24 -4.50 -4.93
CA PRO A 135 -42.89 -5.48 -4.08
C PRO A 135 -42.84 -6.84 -4.79
N LEU A 136 -42.26 -7.83 -4.13
CA LEU A 136 -42.33 -9.20 -4.63
C LEU A 136 -43.81 -9.60 -4.57
N ARG A 137 -44.49 -9.54 -5.70
CA ARG A 137 -45.84 -10.07 -5.83
C ARG A 137 -45.71 -11.58 -5.64
N ASP A 138 -46.50 -12.13 -4.72
CA ASP A 138 -46.61 -13.57 -4.59
C ASP A 138 -47.04 -14.15 -5.93
N VAL A 139 -46.31 -15.18 -6.37
CA VAL A 139 -46.61 -15.90 -7.60
C VAL A 139 -47.97 -16.57 -7.41
N GLN A 140 -48.96 -16.04 -8.10
CA GLN A 140 -50.33 -16.55 -8.06
C GLN A 140 -50.35 -18.00 -8.58
N CYS A 141 -51.22 -18.83 -7.99
CA CYS A 141 -51.38 -20.25 -8.36
C CYS A 141 -50.15 -21.14 -8.11
N SER A 142 -49.30 -20.81 -7.12
CA SER A 142 -48.10 -21.59 -6.81
C SER A 142 -48.40 -23.04 -6.42
N ARG A 143 -49.47 -23.28 -5.66
CA ARG A 143 -49.89 -24.63 -5.22
C ARG A 143 -50.33 -25.50 -6.39
N GLU A 144 -51.16 -24.94 -7.28
CA GLU A 144 -51.66 -25.64 -8.47
C GLU A 144 -50.52 -25.88 -9.47
N ARG A 145 -49.57 -24.94 -9.57
CA ARG A 145 -48.35 -25.09 -10.37
C ARG A 145 -47.48 -26.24 -9.86
N GLU A 146 -47.24 -26.30 -8.55
CA GLU A 146 -46.45 -27.36 -7.94
C GLU A 146 -47.11 -28.73 -8.08
N ALA A 147 -48.41 -28.82 -7.87
CA ALA A 147 -49.17 -30.06 -8.08
C ALA A 147 -49.09 -30.54 -9.54
N CYS A 148 -49.17 -29.63 -10.50
CA CYS A 148 -49.05 -29.94 -11.93
C CYS A 148 -47.64 -30.47 -12.26
N LEU A 149 -46.60 -29.81 -11.74
CA LEU A 149 -45.21 -30.24 -11.91
C LEU A 149 -44.93 -31.58 -11.23
N GLN A 150 -45.49 -31.81 -10.04
CA GLN A 150 -45.38 -33.09 -9.34
C GLN A 150 -46.07 -34.20 -10.14
N CYS A 151 -47.28 -33.98 -10.65
CA CYS A 151 -47.97 -34.97 -11.47
C CYS A 151 -47.16 -35.35 -12.72
N TYR A 152 -46.55 -34.38 -13.42
CA TYR A 152 -45.70 -34.67 -14.57
C TYR A 152 -44.42 -35.41 -14.20
N ARG A 153 -43.85 -35.16 -13.02
CA ARG A 153 -42.69 -35.91 -12.51
C ARG A 153 -43.05 -37.35 -12.19
N ASP A 154 -44.23 -37.58 -11.63
CA ASP A 154 -44.70 -38.91 -11.22
C ASP A 154 -45.22 -39.74 -12.40
N LYS A 155 -45.83 -39.10 -13.39
CA LYS A 155 -46.47 -39.75 -14.55
C LYS A 155 -45.80 -39.37 -15.88
N GLN A 156 -44.49 -39.62 -15.96
CA GLN A 156 -43.69 -39.32 -17.16
C GLN A 156 -44.11 -40.13 -18.40
N SER A 157 -44.64 -41.34 -18.18
CA SER A 157 -45.07 -42.23 -19.27
C SER A 157 -46.44 -41.87 -19.85
N ASP A 158 -47.28 -41.14 -19.11
CA ASP A 158 -48.64 -40.82 -19.54
C ASP A 158 -49.11 -39.48 -18.93
N VAL A 159 -48.70 -38.42 -19.62
CA VAL A 159 -48.92 -37.00 -19.27
C VAL A 159 -50.41 -36.64 -19.24
N LEU A 160 -51.25 -37.37 -19.98
CA LEU A 160 -52.70 -37.11 -20.07
C LEU A 160 -53.44 -37.38 -18.75
N LYS A 161 -52.87 -38.21 -17.87
CA LYS A 161 -53.40 -38.45 -16.52
C LYS A 161 -53.31 -37.21 -15.61
N CYS A 162 -52.52 -36.21 -15.98
CA CYS A 162 -52.38 -34.95 -15.25
C CYS A 162 -53.33 -33.86 -15.74
N LYS A 163 -54.25 -34.18 -16.66
CA LYS A 163 -55.21 -33.22 -17.22
C LYS A 163 -55.97 -32.45 -16.15
N GLU A 164 -56.49 -33.13 -15.12
CA GLU A 164 -57.31 -32.46 -14.09
C GLU A 164 -56.51 -31.44 -13.27
N VAL A 165 -55.25 -31.75 -12.99
CA VAL A 165 -54.32 -30.87 -12.25
C VAL A 165 -53.85 -29.71 -13.14
N ALA A 166 -53.61 -29.97 -14.42
CA ALA A 166 -53.32 -28.94 -15.40
C ALA A 166 -54.50 -27.99 -15.62
N ASP A 167 -55.72 -28.52 -15.72
CA ASP A 167 -56.96 -27.73 -15.84
C ASP A 167 -57.20 -26.88 -14.58
N ALA A 168 -56.88 -27.40 -13.39
CA ALA A 168 -56.94 -26.64 -12.15
C ALA A 168 -55.96 -25.44 -12.16
N PHE A 169 -54.73 -25.63 -12.62
CA PHE A 169 -53.77 -24.55 -12.79
C PHE A 169 -54.25 -23.49 -13.79
N VAL A 170 -54.79 -23.91 -14.94
CA VAL A 170 -55.34 -23.00 -15.97
C VAL A 170 -56.54 -22.22 -15.43
N ARG A 171 -57.45 -22.86 -14.67
CA ARG A 171 -58.57 -22.18 -14.02
C ARG A 171 -58.10 -21.11 -13.04
N CYS A 172 -57.11 -21.44 -12.19
CA CYS A 172 -56.54 -20.48 -11.26
C CYS A 172 -55.88 -19.30 -12.00
N ALA A 173 -55.13 -19.57 -13.08
CA ALA A 173 -54.50 -18.53 -13.88
C ALA A 173 -55.53 -17.57 -14.49
N ARG A 174 -56.62 -18.11 -15.08
CA ARG A 174 -57.71 -17.31 -15.65
C ARG A 174 -58.40 -16.43 -14.61
N GLN A 175 -58.77 -17.01 -13.47
CA GLN A 175 -59.41 -16.26 -12.39
C GLN A 175 -58.52 -15.11 -11.88
N ASN A 176 -57.21 -15.33 -11.78
CA ASN A 176 -56.30 -14.27 -11.35
C ASN A 176 -56.03 -13.23 -12.43
N THR A 177 -56.00 -13.59 -13.71
CA THR A 177 -55.91 -12.61 -14.81
C THR A 177 -57.17 -11.74 -14.90
N GLU A 178 -58.36 -12.33 -14.72
CA GLU A 178 -59.63 -11.61 -14.74
C GLU A 178 -59.74 -10.64 -13.55
N LYS A 179 -59.34 -11.06 -12.35
CA LYS A 179 -59.28 -10.17 -11.16
C LYS A 179 -58.30 -9.01 -11.37
N PHE A 180 -57.12 -9.28 -11.93
CA PHE A 180 -56.10 -8.25 -12.14
C PHE A 180 -56.53 -7.21 -13.20
N ILE A 181 -57.33 -7.61 -14.18
CA ILE A 181 -57.85 -6.71 -15.24
C ILE A 181 -59.09 -5.94 -14.76
N GLY A 182 -59.94 -6.55 -13.92
CA GLY A 182 -61.18 -5.92 -13.41
C GLY A 182 -61.03 -4.99 -12.20
N GLU A 183 -59.86 -4.98 -11.54
CA GLU A 183 -59.55 -4.09 -10.40
C GLU A 183 -58.77 -2.81 -10.80
N ASN A 184 -58.53 -2.58 -12.10
CA ASN A 184 -58.00 -1.31 -12.64
C ASN A 184 -59.12 -0.48 -13.27
#